data_AF-A0A3B0URW5-F1
#
_entry.id   AF-A0A3B0URW5-F1
#
_cell.length_a   1.000
_cell.length_b   1.000
_cell.length_c   1.000
_cell.angle_alpha   90.00
_cell.angle_beta   90.00
_cell.angle_gamma   90.00
#
_symmetry.space_group_name_H-M   'P 1'
#
loop_
_entity.id
_entity.type
_entity.pdbx_description
1 polymer ?
#
loop_
_entity_poly.entity_id
_entity_poly.type
_entity_poly.pdbx_seq_one_letter_code
_entity_poly.pdbx_strand_id
1 'polypeptide(L)' 'MNSKAETKTALITGASRGLGLALANALAQQGWQLIINACG' A
#
# COMPACT_ATOMS: atom_id res chain seq x y z
N MET A 1 -2.67 -23.92 16.26
CA MET A 1 -2.86 -22.52 16.73
C MET A 1 -2.26 -21.64 15.65
N ASN A 2 -3.07 -21.12 14.71
CA ASN A 2 -2.55 -20.46 13.51
C ASN A 2 -2.59 -18.94 13.72
N SER A 3 -1.53 -18.39 14.29
CA SER A 3 -1.36 -16.96 14.50
C SER A 3 -1.01 -16.30 13.16
N LYS A 4 -2.02 -15.95 12.35
CA LYS A 4 -1.78 -15.01 11.24
C LYS A 4 -1.45 -13.67 11.88
N ALA A 5 -0.22 -13.20 11.72
CA ALA A 5 0.11 -11.81 12.06
C ALA A 5 -0.77 -10.91 11.19
N GLU A 6 -1.65 -10.13 11.83
CA GLU A 6 -2.56 -9.21 11.16
C GLU A 6 -1.74 -8.20 10.35
N THR A 7 -1.72 -8.40 9.02
CA THR A 7 -0.97 -7.55 8.11
C THR A 7 -1.87 -6.39 7.71
N LYS A 8 -1.42 -5.17 8.00
CA LYS A 8 -2.20 -3.97 7.71
C LYS A 8 -2.38 -3.80 6.19
N THR A 9 -3.57 -3.39 5.77
CA THR A 9 -3.93 -3.20 4.36
C THR A 9 -4.32 -1.76 4.09
N ALA A 10 -3.85 -1.17 2.99
CA ALA A 10 -4.20 0.19 2.58
C ALA A 10 -4.72 0.25 1.13
N LEU A 11 -5.80 1.00 0.90
CA LEU A 11 -6.28 1.38 -0.42
C LEU A 11 -5.72 2.76 -0.79
N ILE A 12 -4.98 2.84 -1.89
CA ILE A 12 -4.35 4.07 -2.37
C ILE A 12 -4.89 4.40 -3.77
N THR A 13 -5.45 5.60 -3.94
CA THR A 13 -5.87 6.14 -5.24
C THR A 13 -4.89 7.24 -5.69
N GLY A 14 -4.82 7.50 -7.00
CA GLY A 14 -3.91 8.51 -7.54
C GLY A 14 -2.43 8.15 -7.35
N ALA A 15 -2.11 6.85 -7.31
CA ALA A 15 -0.75 6.36 -7.02
C ALA A 15 0.20 6.35 -8.23
N SER A 16 -0.19 6.97 -9.35
CA SER A 16 0.61 6.96 -10.58
C SER A 16 1.86 7.82 -10.49
N ARG A 17 1.78 8.94 -9.75
CA ARG A 17 2.87 9.91 -9.59
C ARG A 17 2.70 10.74 -8.32
N GLY A 18 3.72 11.52 -7.98
CA GLY A 18 3.68 12.45 -6.86
C GLY A 18 3.49 11.76 -5.51
N LEU A 19 2.69 12.37 -4.64
CA LEU A 19 2.52 11.92 -3.26
C LEU A 19 1.91 10.52 -3.15
N GLY A 20 0.96 10.15 -4.02
CA GLY A 20 0.34 8.82 -4.00
C GLY A 20 1.36 7.71 -4.23
N LEU A 21 2.27 7.91 -5.19
CA LEU A 21 3.36 6.97 -5.47
C LEU A 21 4.37 6.91 -4.32
N ALA A 22 4.75 8.06 -3.75
CA ALA A 22 5.68 8.11 -2.62
C ALA A 22 5.11 7.38 -1.39
N LEU A 23 3.82 7.59 -1.10
CA LEU A 23 3.11 6.92 0.00
C LEU A 23 3.01 5.40 -0.21
N ALA A 24 2.66 4.96 -1.43
CA ALA A 24 2.60 3.54 -1.76
C ALA A 24 3.95 2.85 -1.53
N ASN A 25 5.05 3.47 -1.99
CA ASN A 25 6.39 2.94 -1.77
C ASN A 25 6.76 2.87 -0.28
N ALA A 26 6.45 3.91 0.49
CA ALA A 26 6.73 3.91 1.92
C ALA A 26 5.98 2.81 2.67
N LEU A 27 4.68 2.63 2.41
CA LEU A 27 3.87 1.60 3.06
C LEU A 27 4.27 0.18 2.64
N ALA A 28 4.65 -0.02 1.37
CA ALA A 28 5.18 -1.30 0.90
C ALA A 28 6.47 -1.69 1.64
N GLN A 29 7.38 -0.73 1.84
CA GLN A 29 8.60 -0.95 2.62
C GLN A 29 8.32 -1.28 4.09
N GLN A 30 7.21 -0.80 4.63
CA GLN A 30 6.74 -1.13 5.98
C GLN A 30 5.96 -2.46 6.04
N GLY A 31 5.89 -3.22 4.95
CA GLY A 31 5.25 -4.54 4.89
C GLY A 31 3.73 -4.52 4.83
N TRP A 32 3.12 -3.39 4.46
CA TRP A 32 1.68 -3.31 4.28
C TRP A 32 1.25 -4.03 3.00
N GLN A 33 0.07 -4.63 3.04
CA GLN A 33 -0.64 -5.06 1.84
C GLN A 33 -1.29 -3.83 1.18
N LEU A 34 -1.10 -3.65 -0.12
CA LEU A 34 -1.59 -2.46 -0.82
C LEU A 34 -2.58 -2.85 -1.92
N ILE A 35 -3.70 -2.15 -1.95
CA ILE A 35 -4.63 -2.14 -3.08
C ILE A 35 -4.46 -0.78 -3.75
N ILE A 36 -4.05 -0.77 -5.01
CA ILE A 36 -3.65 0.47 -5.69
C ILE A 36 -4.57 0.71 -6.89
N ASN A 37 -5.11 1.93 -6.98
CA ASN A 37 -5.75 2.47 -8.18
C ASN A 37 -4.90 3.64 -8.73
N ALA A 38 -4.39 3.48 -9.95
CA ALA A 38 -3.52 4.43 -10.62
C ALA A 38 -3.93 4.55 -12.10
N CYS A 39 -4.02 5.79 -12.59
CA CYS A 39 -4.31 6.14 -13.99
C CYS A 39 -3.11 6.89 -14.60
N GLY A 40 -2.77 6.67 -15.87
CA GLY A 40 -1.66 7.36 -16.55
C GLY A 40 -1.71 8.88 -16.44
#